data_AF-E9GM25-F1
#
_entry.id   AF-E9GM25-F1
#
_cell.length_a   1.000
_cell.length_b   1.000
_cell.length_c   1.000
_cell.angle_alpha   90.00
_cell.angle_beta   90.00
_cell.angle_gamma   90.00
#
_symmetry.space_group_name_H-M   'P 1'
#
loop_
_entity.id
_entity.type
_entity.pdbx_description
1 polymer ?
#
loop_
_entity_poly.entity_id
_entity_poly.type
_entity_poly.pdbx_seq_one_letter_code
_entity_poly.pdbx_strand_id
1 'polypeptide(L)'
;MKSSISLIILFSAFSVCFAWDQSELEIFDLVEEINQNFYDLLGVPQNCSQSDIRKAYRRLSLQLHPDKNDAPDAEVKFRQLVGVYEILRDGVKRTRYDQVLVEGLPNWRNPLYYYRRVRKMGMMELSIWLFVLFSIGQYGVAWGAYIEKKLTLNEFKENQMKKLQKEIKKKKLKTNEVEIEEKLDKLYVIPKPSYKNTLPFQIFNMVISLPAAIRWLVKYKEEKRKEAEAKKEQERLDAEEEELMKEEMEREKEMKKSYRRKRAAPLPSYSGAAEERVLEVAVDASPQGEEKPVVPLNTGPWTDEDLTELAKLMKKYPVGTTERWEKIAEALNRSVTEVTHFARKLKDNAFRPLEGQEGDGIAKEEERVEKKKEKTRGGKNNILLAEPTQANYGIEGVEEQTPGSCGWTQKQQKSLETALACYTKGCSERWERIAKAVPDKTKEECMMRVKYLSDLVKKKKQMEEEKMRAEQEPTQLNEKQDSETIQTT
;
A
#
# COMPACT_ATOMS: atom_id res chain seq x y z
N MET A 1 -21.69 31.59 29.49
CA MET A 1 -22.98 31.36 30.18
C MET A 1 -23.94 30.43 29.42
N LYS A 2 -24.19 30.60 28.11
CA LYS A 2 -25.13 29.74 27.36
C LYS A 2 -24.72 28.25 27.26
N SER A 3 -23.42 27.95 27.28
CA SER A 3 -22.91 26.57 27.21
C SER A 3 -22.97 25.81 28.55
N SER A 4 -22.95 26.53 29.68
CA SER A 4 -23.03 25.97 31.04
C SER A 4 -24.44 25.53 31.40
N ILE A 5 -25.46 26.25 30.90
CA ILE A 5 -26.88 25.93 31.14
C ILE A 5 -27.29 24.64 30.40
N SER A 6 -26.74 24.38 29.21
CA SER A 6 -27.03 23.16 28.44
C SER A 6 -26.42 21.90 29.08
N LEU A 7 -25.28 22.03 29.78
CA LEU A 7 -24.68 20.93 30.54
C LEU A 7 -25.48 20.61 31.81
N ILE A 8 -26.04 21.62 32.47
CA ILE A 8 -26.89 21.45 33.65
C ILE A 8 -28.23 20.80 33.28
N ILE A 9 -28.82 21.15 32.13
CA ILE A 9 -30.05 20.51 31.61
C ILE A 9 -29.77 19.05 31.19
N LEU A 10 -28.59 18.76 30.64
CA LEU A 10 -28.18 17.39 30.32
C LEU A 10 -27.95 16.54 31.59
N PHE A 11 -27.48 17.16 32.69
CA PHE A 11 -27.27 16.49 33.98
C PHE A 11 -28.57 16.35 34.79
N SER A 12 -29.51 17.30 34.67
CA SER A 12 -30.81 17.22 35.34
C SER A 12 -31.74 16.20 34.70
N ALA A 13 -31.58 15.93 33.39
CA ALA A 13 -32.29 14.84 32.71
C ALA A 13 -31.81 13.44 33.13
N PHE A 14 -30.69 13.34 33.86
CA PHE A 14 -30.14 12.07 34.36
C PHE A 14 -30.74 11.63 35.70
N SER A 15 -31.54 12.48 36.35
CA SER A 15 -31.99 12.27 37.73
C SER A 15 -33.48 11.98 37.83
N VAL A 16 -33.91 10.83 37.30
CA VAL A 16 -34.75 9.88 38.05
C VAL A 16 -34.49 8.46 37.50
N CYS A 17 -33.23 8.01 37.56
CA CYS A 17 -33.03 6.57 37.62
C CYS A 17 -33.47 6.16 39.03
N PHE A 18 -34.68 5.60 39.17
CA PHE A 18 -35.01 4.82 40.36
C PHE A 18 -34.02 3.66 40.39
N ALA A 19 -32.93 3.84 41.13
CA ALA A 19 -32.03 2.75 41.45
C ALA A 19 -32.83 1.75 42.29
N TRP A 20 -32.69 0.46 41.95
CA TRP A 20 -33.28 -0.61 42.75
C TRP A 20 -32.77 -0.48 44.18
N ASP A 21 -33.71 -0.50 45.12
CA ASP A 21 -33.40 -0.44 46.54
C ASP A 21 -32.77 -1.75 47.00
N GLN A 22 -31.98 -1.73 48.08
CA GLN A 22 -31.33 -2.93 48.63
C GLN A 22 -32.36 -4.02 48.95
N SER A 23 -33.53 -3.61 49.44
CA SER A 23 -34.63 -4.53 49.74
C SER A 23 -35.28 -5.16 48.51
N GLU A 24 -35.22 -4.52 47.34
CA GLU A 24 -35.71 -5.09 46.08
C GLU A 24 -34.73 -6.14 45.55
N LEU A 25 -33.42 -5.88 45.68
CA LEU A 25 -32.37 -6.85 45.34
C LEU A 25 -32.47 -8.12 46.20
N GLU A 26 -32.67 -7.97 47.52
CA GLU A 26 -32.90 -9.10 48.43
C GLU A 26 -34.09 -9.96 48.00
N ILE A 27 -35.19 -9.33 47.57
CA ILE A 27 -36.36 -10.04 47.07
C ILE A 27 -35.99 -10.83 45.81
N PHE A 28 -35.32 -10.20 44.83
CA PHE A 28 -34.95 -10.87 43.59
C PHE A 28 -34.01 -12.05 43.82
N ASP A 29 -33.00 -11.88 44.69
CA ASP A 29 -32.05 -12.94 45.05
C ASP A 29 -32.78 -14.12 45.70
N LEU A 30 -33.71 -13.86 46.62
CA LEU A 30 -34.47 -14.92 47.28
C LEU A 30 -35.48 -15.61 46.35
N VAL A 31 -36.13 -14.88 45.45
CA VAL A 31 -37.01 -15.45 44.41
C VAL A 31 -36.21 -16.40 43.51
N GLU A 32 -34.99 -16.02 43.13
CA GLU A 32 -34.11 -16.85 42.31
C GLU A 32 -33.60 -18.09 43.05
N GLU A 33 -33.25 -17.96 44.33
CA GLU A 33 -32.79 -19.09 45.17
C GLU A 33 -33.89 -20.15 45.38
N ILE A 34 -35.12 -19.71 45.67
CA ILE A 34 -36.23 -20.60 46.04
C ILE A 34 -36.99 -21.12 44.81
N ASN A 35 -37.11 -20.29 43.77
CA ASN A 35 -37.81 -20.60 42.52
C ASN A 35 -39.23 -21.19 42.72
N GLN A 36 -39.91 -20.76 43.78
CA GLN A 36 -41.28 -21.13 44.13
C GLN A 36 -42.01 -19.92 44.72
N ASN A 37 -43.34 -19.96 44.68
CA ASN A 37 -44.16 -18.92 45.30
C ASN A 37 -44.02 -18.98 46.82
N PHE A 38 -43.72 -17.83 47.44
CA PHE A 38 -43.51 -17.68 48.88
C PHE A 38 -44.77 -18.02 49.68
N TYR A 39 -45.95 -17.72 49.15
CA TYR A 39 -47.22 -18.06 49.79
C TYR A 39 -47.47 -19.58 49.77
N ASP A 40 -47.12 -20.24 48.67
CA ASP A 40 -47.22 -21.70 48.54
C ASP A 40 -46.23 -22.41 49.47
N LEU A 41 -45.01 -21.87 49.60
CA LEU A 41 -43.99 -22.36 50.54
C LEU A 41 -44.46 -22.28 52.00
N LEU A 42 -45.17 -21.20 52.37
CA LEU A 42 -45.77 -21.09 53.71
C LEU A 42 -47.09 -21.87 53.86
N GLY A 43 -47.68 -22.32 52.76
CA GLY A 43 -48.99 -22.97 52.74
C GLY A 43 -50.13 -22.03 53.15
N VAL A 44 -50.08 -20.76 52.73
CA VAL A 44 -51.10 -19.73 53.00
C VAL A 44 -51.57 -19.10 51.71
N PRO A 45 -52.83 -18.62 51.61
CA PRO A 45 -53.29 -17.92 50.41
C PRO A 45 -52.63 -16.53 50.29
N GLN A 46 -52.45 -16.02 49.07
CA GLN A 46 -51.86 -14.70 48.83
C GLN A 46 -52.63 -13.55 49.50
N ASN A 47 -53.94 -13.70 49.74
CA ASN A 47 -54.78 -12.71 50.45
C ASN A 47 -54.74 -12.85 51.98
N CYS A 48 -53.81 -13.63 52.54
CA CYS A 48 -53.74 -13.89 53.99
C CYS A 48 -53.33 -12.66 54.82
N SER A 49 -53.78 -12.64 56.08
CA SER A 49 -53.41 -11.59 57.03
C SER A 49 -51.98 -11.78 57.55
N GLN A 50 -51.36 -10.70 58.03
CA GLN A 50 -50.05 -10.76 58.70
C GLN A 50 -50.03 -11.67 59.94
N SER A 51 -51.20 -11.95 60.53
CA SER A 51 -51.31 -12.87 61.65
C SER A 51 -51.21 -14.34 61.21
N ASP A 52 -51.71 -14.65 60.01
CA ASP A 52 -51.70 -16.01 59.45
C ASP A 52 -50.32 -16.38 58.95
N ILE A 53 -49.61 -15.44 58.30
CA ILE A 53 -48.19 -15.58 57.93
C ILE A 53 -47.35 -15.92 59.18
N ARG A 54 -47.56 -15.19 60.29
CA ARG A 54 -46.88 -15.44 61.56
C ARG A 54 -47.21 -16.80 62.19
N LYS A 55 -48.43 -17.30 62.02
CA LYS A 55 -48.81 -18.64 62.50
C LYS A 55 -48.17 -19.73 61.65
N ALA A 56 -48.23 -19.59 60.33
CA ALA A 56 -47.65 -20.52 59.36
C ALA A 56 -46.13 -20.63 59.53
N TYR A 57 -45.43 -19.49 59.65
CA TYR A 57 -44.00 -19.45 59.95
C TYR A 57 -43.68 -20.21 61.23
N ARG A 58 -44.35 -19.91 62.36
CA ARG A 58 -44.09 -20.62 63.63
C ARG A 58 -44.27 -22.14 63.54
N ARG A 59 -45.27 -22.60 62.80
CA ARG A 59 -45.50 -24.04 62.55
C ARG A 59 -44.36 -24.65 61.75
N LEU A 60 -43.95 -24.02 60.64
CA LEU A 60 -42.91 -24.51 59.76
C LEU A 60 -41.51 -24.41 60.39
N SER A 61 -41.21 -23.36 61.15
CA SER A 61 -39.94 -23.20 61.86
C SER A 61 -39.68 -24.33 62.84
N LEU A 62 -40.72 -24.84 63.52
CA LEU A 62 -40.59 -25.98 64.44
C LEU A 62 -40.31 -27.29 63.71
N GLN A 63 -40.80 -27.44 62.47
CA GLN A 63 -40.63 -28.63 61.64
C GLN A 63 -39.29 -28.62 60.91
N LEU A 64 -38.85 -27.45 60.44
CA LEU A 64 -37.64 -27.27 59.63
C LEU A 64 -36.43 -26.84 60.46
N HIS A 65 -36.53 -26.76 61.79
CA HIS A 65 -35.42 -26.36 62.64
C HIS A 65 -34.24 -27.35 62.48
N PRO A 66 -33.00 -26.90 62.25
CA PRO A 66 -31.85 -27.79 62.02
C PRO A 66 -31.53 -28.70 63.21
N ASP A 67 -31.90 -28.31 64.44
CA ASP A 67 -31.75 -29.13 65.65
C ASP A 67 -32.80 -30.28 65.77
N LYS A 68 -33.91 -30.19 65.03
CA LYS A 68 -35.01 -31.18 65.10
C LYS A 68 -35.17 -31.99 63.82
N ASN A 69 -34.59 -31.51 62.72
CA ASN A 69 -34.66 -32.11 61.40
C ASN A 69 -33.25 -32.43 60.93
N ASP A 70 -32.90 -33.72 60.94
CA ASP A 70 -31.56 -34.22 60.59
C ASP A 70 -31.29 -34.23 59.08
N ALA A 71 -32.18 -33.68 58.26
CA ALA A 71 -31.98 -33.62 56.82
C ALA A 71 -30.76 -32.74 56.47
N PRO A 72 -29.93 -33.13 55.48
CA PRO A 72 -28.74 -32.37 55.09
C PRO A 72 -29.07 -31.00 54.50
N ASP A 73 -30.34 -30.76 54.13
CA ASP A 73 -30.85 -29.50 53.59
C ASP A 73 -31.67 -28.68 54.60
N ALA A 74 -31.76 -29.12 55.86
CA ALA A 74 -32.57 -28.47 56.89
C ALA A 74 -32.12 -27.03 57.15
N GLU A 75 -30.80 -26.78 57.22
CA GLU A 75 -30.24 -25.44 57.42
C GLU A 75 -30.60 -24.49 56.26
N VAL A 76 -30.49 -24.97 55.01
CA VAL A 76 -30.81 -24.19 53.82
C VAL A 76 -32.31 -23.86 53.76
N LYS A 77 -33.17 -24.85 53.98
CA LYS A 77 -34.63 -24.67 54.02
C LYS A 77 -35.07 -23.75 55.15
N PHE A 78 -34.42 -23.84 56.31
CA PHE A 78 -34.69 -22.95 57.42
C PHE A 78 -34.29 -21.50 57.10
N ARG A 79 -33.12 -21.28 56.51
CA ARG A 79 -32.67 -19.96 56.04
C ARG A 79 -33.65 -19.37 55.01
N GLN A 80 -34.08 -20.17 54.04
CA GLN A 80 -35.07 -19.77 53.04
C GLN A 80 -36.40 -19.40 53.70
N LEU A 81 -36.90 -20.22 54.64
CA LEU A 81 -38.11 -19.93 55.38
C LEU A 81 -38.03 -18.59 56.15
N VAL A 82 -36.89 -18.31 56.79
CA VAL A 82 -36.65 -17.03 57.49
C VAL A 82 -36.70 -15.87 56.50
N GLY A 83 -35.98 -15.96 55.38
CA GLY A 83 -35.98 -14.92 54.34
C GLY A 83 -37.37 -14.66 53.77
N VAL A 84 -38.14 -15.72 53.49
CA VAL A 84 -39.50 -15.59 52.99
C VAL A 84 -40.39 -14.90 54.01
N TYR A 85 -40.29 -15.29 55.28
CA TYR A 85 -41.05 -14.66 56.36
C TYR A 85 -40.71 -13.17 56.50
N GLU A 86 -39.44 -12.78 56.40
CA GLU A 86 -39.03 -11.37 56.47
C GLU A 86 -39.63 -10.52 55.35
N ILE A 87 -39.68 -11.04 54.13
CA ILE A 87 -40.29 -10.37 52.98
C ILE A 87 -41.81 -10.26 53.15
N LEU A 88 -42.48 -11.35 53.51
CA LEU A 88 -43.95 -11.37 53.61
C LEU A 88 -44.47 -10.62 54.85
N ARG A 89 -43.67 -10.52 55.93
CA ARG A 89 -44.03 -9.81 57.16
C ARG A 89 -44.12 -8.30 56.95
N ASP A 90 -43.23 -7.74 56.14
CA ASP A 90 -43.22 -6.32 55.82
C ASP A 90 -44.20 -6.01 54.69
N GLY A 91 -45.16 -5.11 54.93
CA GLY A 91 -46.16 -4.73 53.93
C GLY A 91 -45.56 -4.14 52.66
N VAL A 92 -44.44 -3.41 52.77
CA VAL A 92 -43.76 -2.79 51.62
C VAL A 92 -43.05 -3.87 50.79
N LYS A 93 -42.25 -4.73 51.44
CA LYS A 93 -41.55 -5.83 50.76
C LYS A 93 -42.52 -6.85 50.15
N ARG A 94 -43.64 -7.14 50.84
CA ARG A 94 -44.72 -7.98 50.31
C ARG A 94 -45.32 -7.41 49.03
N THR A 95 -45.62 -6.11 49.00
CA THR A 95 -46.16 -5.44 47.81
C THR A 95 -45.17 -5.52 46.63
N ARG A 96 -43.88 -5.32 46.88
CA ARG A 96 -42.81 -5.48 45.88
C ARG A 96 -42.70 -6.92 45.38
N TYR A 97 -42.80 -7.91 46.26
CA TYR A 97 -42.83 -9.31 45.87
C TYR A 97 -44.07 -9.65 45.02
N ASP A 98 -45.24 -9.13 45.40
CA ASP A 98 -46.47 -9.31 44.63
C ASP A 98 -46.34 -8.71 43.21
N GLN A 99 -45.63 -7.58 43.05
CA GLN A 99 -45.29 -7.02 41.73
C GLN A 99 -44.39 -7.97 40.93
N VAL A 100 -43.37 -8.56 41.54
CA VAL A 100 -42.50 -9.57 40.88
C VAL A 100 -43.29 -10.80 40.44
N LEU A 101 -44.32 -11.20 41.19
CA LEU A 101 -45.16 -12.35 40.83
C LEU A 101 -46.00 -12.08 39.56
N VAL A 102 -46.40 -10.82 39.32
CA VAL A 102 -47.18 -10.40 38.15
C VAL A 102 -46.28 -10.08 36.95
N GLU A 103 -45.23 -9.30 37.17
CA GLU A 103 -44.36 -8.77 36.10
C GLU A 103 -43.21 -9.72 35.75
N GLY A 104 -42.88 -10.65 36.64
CA GLY A 104 -41.68 -11.49 36.57
C GLY A 104 -40.43 -10.78 37.09
N LEU A 105 -39.30 -11.50 37.09
CA LEU A 105 -38.01 -10.91 37.46
C LEU A 105 -37.58 -9.82 36.46
N PRO A 106 -36.88 -8.77 36.91
CA PRO A 106 -36.41 -7.70 36.05
C PRO A 106 -35.65 -8.22 34.83
N ASN A 107 -35.91 -7.62 33.67
CA ASN A 107 -35.37 -8.07 32.39
C ASN A 107 -33.85 -8.27 32.38
N TRP A 108 -33.07 -7.53 33.20
CA TRP A 108 -31.61 -7.62 33.26
C TRP A 108 -31.04 -8.82 34.01
N ARG A 109 -31.82 -9.41 34.93
CA ARG A 109 -31.45 -10.63 35.67
C ARG A 109 -31.65 -11.89 34.84
N ASN A 110 -32.55 -11.85 33.87
CA ASN A 110 -32.79 -12.99 32.99
C ASN A 110 -31.53 -13.29 32.14
N PRO A 111 -31.01 -14.53 32.10
CA PRO A 111 -29.88 -14.88 31.22
C PRO A 111 -30.12 -14.51 29.74
N LEU A 112 -31.39 -14.51 29.31
CA LEU A 112 -31.80 -14.08 27.97
C LEU A 112 -31.65 -12.56 27.74
N TYR A 113 -31.38 -11.75 28.76
CA TYR A 113 -31.12 -10.31 28.63
C TYR A 113 -29.90 -10.03 27.77
N TYR A 114 -28.77 -10.66 28.13
CA TYR A 114 -27.53 -10.56 27.39
C TYR A 114 -27.71 -11.15 26.00
N TYR A 115 -28.43 -12.26 25.88
CA TYR A 115 -28.69 -12.85 24.57
C TYR A 115 -29.65 -12.05 23.68
N ARG A 116 -30.59 -11.27 24.23
CA ARG A 116 -31.52 -10.44 23.43
C ARG A 116 -30.94 -9.09 23.09
N ARG A 117 -30.10 -8.53 23.97
CA ARG A 117 -29.52 -7.20 23.80
C ARG A 117 -28.13 -7.22 23.15
N VAL A 118 -27.31 -8.22 23.45
CA VAL A 118 -25.91 -8.30 22.97
C VAL A 118 -25.79 -9.22 21.76
N ARG A 119 -26.76 -10.12 21.50
CA ARG A 119 -26.76 -10.95 20.29
C ARG A 119 -27.54 -10.26 19.16
N LYS A 120 -26.90 -9.24 18.59
CA LYS A 120 -26.91 -8.78 17.19
C LYS A 120 -26.28 -7.38 17.17
N MET A 121 -25.00 -7.26 17.52
CA MET A 121 -24.26 -6.13 16.96
C MET A 121 -24.33 -6.30 15.45
N GLY A 122 -25.09 -5.43 14.79
CA GLY A 122 -25.19 -5.47 13.34
C GLY A 122 -23.80 -5.32 12.73
N MET A 123 -23.60 -5.83 11.51
CA MET A 123 -22.31 -5.68 10.81
C MET A 123 -21.83 -4.22 10.80
N MET A 124 -22.76 -3.26 10.75
CA MET A 124 -22.47 -1.83 10.87
C MET A 124 -21.92 -1.43 12.25
N GLU A 125 -22.52 -1.85 13.36
CA GLU A 125 -22.03 -1.52 14.71
C GLU A 125 -20.64 -2.08 14.94
N LEU A 126 -20.42 -3.34 14.56
CA LEU A 126 -19.10 -3.96 14.64
C LEU A 126 -18.08 -3.24 13.76
N SER A 127 -18.47 -2.79 12.57
CA SER A 127 -17.59 -1.99 11.70
C SER A 127 -17.23 -0.63 12.31
N ILE A 128 -18.17 0.04 13.00
CA ILE A 128 -17.91 1.30 13.69
C ILE A 128 -16.93 1.08 14.85
N TRP A 129 -17.14 0.03 15.66
CA TRP A 129 -16.23 -0.31 16.75
C TRP A 129 -14.83 -0.67 16.25
N LEU A 130 -14.73 -1.48 15.18
CA LEU A 130 -13.45 -1.79 14.54
C LEU A 130 -12.78 -0.55 13.95
N PHE A 131 -13.55 0.36 13.35
CA PHE A 131 -13.03 1.61 12.79
C PHE A 131 -12.48 2.54 13.88
N VAL A 132 -13.18 2.66 15.00
CA VAL A 132 -12.70 3.41 16.18
C VAL A 132 -11.43 2.77 16.73
N LEU A 133 -11.42 1.45 16.90
CA LEU A 133 -10.25 0.70 17.38
C LEU A 133 -9.03 0.89 16.46
N PHE A 134 -9.24 0.79 15.14
CA PHE A 134 -8.19 0.99 14.15
C PHE A 134 -7.67 2.43 14.16
N SER A 135 -8.55 3.42 14.32
CA SER A 135 -8.17 4.83 14.43
C SER A 135 -7.30 5.10 15.66
N ILE A 136 -7.62 4.46 16.80
CA ILE A 136 -6.80 4.51 18.01
C ILE A 136 -5.44 3.85 17.77
N GLY A 137 -5.43 2.67 17.13
CA GLY A 137 -4.19 1.97 16.77
C GLY A 137 -3.27 2.80 15.88
N GLN A 138 -3.82 3.46 14.85
CA GLN A 138 -3.07 4.36 13.98
C GLN A 138 -2.48 5.55 14.74
N TYR A 139 -3.25 6.14 15.66
CA TYR A 139 -2.73 7.22 16.51
C TYR A 139 -1.58 6.74 17.38
N GLY A 140 -1.68 5.53 17.95
CA GLY A 140 -0.59 4.88 18.68
C GLY A 140 0.67 4.70 17.83
N VAL A 141 0.53 4.21 16.59
CA VAL A 141 1.65 4.06 15.65
C VAL A 141 2.28 5.42 15.30
N ALA A 142 1.48 6.46 15.08
CA ALA A 142 1.98 7.81 14.82
C ALA A 142 2.78 8.37 16.01
N TRP A 143 2.36 8.06 17.24
CA TRP A 143 3.11 8.36 18.46
C TRP A 143 4.40 7.55 18.56
N GLY A 144 4.38 6.26 18.23
CA GLY A 144 5.59 5.43 18.18
C GLY A 144 6.65 6.01 17.23
N ALA A 145 6.25 6.36 16.01
CA ALA A 145 7.13 6.99 15.02
C ALA A 145 7.64 8.37 15.46
N TYR A 146 6.83 9.15 16.17
CA TYR A 146 7.27 10.42 16.76
C TYR A 146 8.35 10.22 17.82
N ILE A 147 8.18 9.23 18.70
CA ILE A 147 9.15 8.94 19.77
C ILE A 147 10.48 8.49 19.17
N GLU A 148 10.46 7.60 18.17
CA GLU A 148 11.68 7.16 17.47
C GLU A 148 12.41 8.33 16.80
N LYS A 149 11.68 9.19 16.08
CA LYS A 149 12.28 10.40 15.46
C LYS A 149 12.82 11.36 16.51
N LYS A 150 12.17 11.48 17.66
CA LYS A 150 12.64 12.34 18.75
C LYS A 150 13.94 11.80 19.36
N LEU A 151 14.06 10.48 19.51
CA LEU A 151 15.28 9.83 20.03
C LEU A 151 16.46 10.01 19.09
N THR A 152 16.30 9.67 17.80
CA THR A 152 17.36 9.84 16.78
C THR A 152 17.79 11.31 16.65
N LEU A 153 16.84 12.24 16.76
CA LEU A 153 17.16 13.66 16.74
C LEU A 153 17.98 14.09 17.96
N ASN A 154 17.66 13.56 19.15
CA ASN A 154 18.44 13.85 20.36
C ASN A 154 19.89 13.37 20.22
N GLU A 155 20.12 12.18 19.66
CA GLU A 155 21.47 11.68 19.36
C GLU A 155 22.21 12.59 18.38
N PHE A 156 21.53 13.07 17.33
CA PHE A 156 22.13 14.00 16.38
C PHE A 156 22.45 15.36 17.03
N LYS A 157 21.56 15.89 17.87
CA LYS A 157 21.77 17.12 18.64
C LYS A 157 22.98 16.99 19.56
N GLU A 158 23.10 15.89 20.30
CA GLU A 158 24.27 15.62 21.14
C GLU A 158 25.57 15.56 20.32
N ASN A 159 25.54 14.89 19.17
CA ASN A 159 26.71 14.80 18.28
C ASN A 159 27.13 16.16 17.71
N GLN A 160 26.16 17.02 17.36
CA GLN A 160 26.44 18.38 16.92
C GLN A 160 26.92 19.28 18.06
N MET A 161 26.33 19.16 19.25
CA MET A 161 26.80 19.85 20.46
C MET A 161 28.25 19.49 20.79
N LYS A 162 28.61 18.21 20.76
CA LYS A 162 30.00 17.75 20.95
C LYS A 162 30.96 18.33 19.91
N LYS A 163 30.52 18.50 18.66
CA LYS A 163 31.33 19.15 17.60
C LYS A 163 31.51 20.65 17.87
N LEU A 164 30.44 21.34 18.23
CA LEU A 164 30.46 22.76 18.56
C LEU A 164 31.31 23.05 19.80
N GLN A 165 31.21 22.23 20.85
CA GLN A 165 32.07 22.31 22.03
C GLN A 165 33.57 22.15 21.68
N LYS A 166 33.92 21.20 20.79
CA LYS A 166 35.30 21.02 20.31
C LYS A 166 35.80 22.25 19.55
N GLU A 167 34.99 22.82 18.66
CA GLU A 167 35.27 24.06 17.93
C GLU A 167 35.48 25.25 18.88
N ILE A 168 34.60 25.42 19.87
CA ILE A 168 34.67 26.50 20.87
C ILE A 168 35.93 26.36 21.73
N LYS A 169 36.22 25.16 22.22
CA LYS A 169 37.45 24.87 22.99
C LYS A 169 38.72 25.13 22.17
N LYS A 170 38.70 24.79 20.88
CA LYS A 170 39.80 25.05 19.93
C LYS A 170 39.99 26.55 19.67
N LYS A 171 38.90 27.31 19.56
CA LYS A 171 38.93 28.75 19.26
C LYS A 171 38.94 29.66 20.51
N LYS A 172 38.93 29.10 21.73
CA LYS A 172 38.89 29.83 23.02
C LYS A 172 37.76 30.87 23.13
N LEU A 173 36.64 30.68 22.41
CA LEU A 173 35.50 31.60 22.55
C LEU A 173 34.77 31.35 23.88
N LYS A 174 34.44 32.43 24.59
CA LYS A 174 33.48 32.39 25.70
C LYS A 174 32.08 32.51 25.10
N THR A 175 31.48 31.39 24.73
CA THR A 175 30.09 31.35 24.26
C THR A 175 29.28 30.51 25.23
N ASN A 176 28.11 31.00 25.64
CA ASN A 176 27.24 30.33 26.60
C ASN A 176 26.62 29.08 25.97
N GLU A 177 26.93 27.92 26.52
CA GLU A 177 26.55 26.59 26.04
C GLU A 177 25.02 26.41 25.93
N VAL A 178 24.29 27.01 26.88
CA VAL A 178 22.83 27.03 26.96
C VAL A 178 22.18 27.73 25.77
N GLU A 179 22.81 28.80 25.24
CA GLU A 179 22.27 29.57 24.13
C GLU A 179 22.39 28.81 22.80
N ILE A 180 23.39 27.92 22.70
CA ILE A 180 23.61 27.06 21.55
C ILE A 180 22.58 25.92 21.55
N GLU A 181 22.32 25.30 22.70
CA GLU A 181 21.28 24.29 22.86
C GLU A 181 19.90 24.85 22.50
N GLU A 182 19.56 26.06 22.96
CA GLU A 182 18.28 26.69 22.67
C GLU A 182 18.10 26.98 21.16
N LYS A 183 19.17 27.41 20.48
CA LYS A 183 19.17 27.61 19.02
C LYS A 183 19.02 26.29 18.26
N LEU A 184 19.66 25.22 18.73
CA LEU A 184 19.57 23.88 18.14
C LEU A 184 18.18 23.27 18.33
N ASP A 185 17.54 23.53 19.48
CA ASP A 185 16.17 23.10 19.77
C ASP A 185 15.13 23.83 18.91
N LYS A 186 15.32 25.13 18.66
CA LYS A 186 14.44 25.91 17.76
C LYS A 186 14.57 25.51 16.30
N LEU A 187 15.74 25.06 15.84
CA LEU A 187 15.95 24.67 14.44
C LEU A 187 15.31 23.31 14.09
N TYR A 188 15.24 22.39 15.07
CA TYR A 188 14.75 21.04 14.86
C TYR A 188 13.46 20.78 15.67
N VAL A 189 12.37 21.42 15.26
CA VAL A 189 11.03 21.18 15.81
C VAL A 189 10.34 20.07 15.02
N ILE A 190 10.25 18.87 15.61
CA ILE A 190 9.45 17.78 15.03
C ILE A 190 7.96 18.05 15.32
N PRO A 191 7.08 18.06 14.30
CA PRO A 191 5.65 18.24 14.53
C PRO A 191 5.09 17.07 15.34
N LYS A 192 4.40 17.40 16.43
CA LYS A 192 3.75 16.40 17.30
C LYS A 192 2.59 15.73 16.54
N PRO A 193 2.40 14.41 16.69
CA PRO A 193 1.27 13.72 16.08
C PRO A 193 -0.04 14.33 16.62
N SER A 194 -0.84 14.87 15.72
CA SER A 194 -2.12 15.51 16.05
C SER A 194 -3.26 14.54 15.80
N TYR A 195 -4.28 14.57 16.67
CA TYR A 195 -5.51 13.79 16.50
C TYR A 195 -6.23 14.13 15.19
N LYS A 196 -5.99 15.32 14.64
CA LYS A 196 -6.54 15.76 13.34
C LYS A 196 -6.02 14.94 12.15
N ASN A 197 -4.92 14.20 12.33
CA ASN A 197 -4.34 13.33 11.32
C ASN A 197 -4.86 11.88 11.43
N THR A 198 -5.86 11.61 12.27
CA THR A 198 -6.50 10.29 12.34
C THR A 198 -7.55 10.14 11.26
N LEU A 199 -7.83 8.89 10.86
CA LEU A 199 -8.79 8.55 9.80
C LEU A 199 -10.16 9.27 9.91
N PRO A 200 -10.79 9.39 11.09
CA PRO A 200 -12.10 10.03 11.18
C PRO A 200 -12.07 11.48 10.68
N PHE A 201 -11.04 12.23 11.04
CA PHE A 201 -10.89 13.63 10.64
C PHE A 201 -10.41 13.77 9.20
N GLN A 202 -9.54 12.86 8.73
CA GLN A 202 -9.10 12.85 7.33
C GLN A 202 -10.25 12.54 6.37
N ILE A 203 -11.07 11.55 6.67
CA ILE A 203 -12.25 11.20 5.87
C ILE A 203 -13.25 12.36 5.88
N PHE A 204 -13.50 12.95 7.05
CA PHE A 204 -14.38 14.11 7.15
C PHE A 204 -13.89 15.31 6.30
N ASN A 205 -12.60 15.64 6.40
CA ASN A 205 -12.01 16.71 5.58
C ASN A 205 -12.02 16.37 4.09
N MET A 206 -11.79 15.10 3.72
CA MET A 206 -11.85 14.64 2.34
C MET A 206 -13.26 14.84 1.78
N VAL A 207 -14.30 14.43 2.51
CA VAL A 207 -15.71 14.59 2.11
C VAL A 207 -16.07 16.06 1.92
N ILE A 208 -15.63 16.95 2.82
CA ILE A 208 -15.87 18.39 2.69
C ILE A 208 -15.11 18.99 1.50
N SER A 209 -13.89 18.51 1.23
CA SER A 209 -13.08 18.98 0.11
C SER A 209 -13.53 18.42 -1.25
N LEU A 210 -14.34 17.36 -1.25
CA LEU A 210 -14.72 16.59 -2.43
C LEU A 210 -15.43 17.45 -3.50
N PRO A 211 -16.39 18.34 -3.17
CA PRO A 211 -16.98 19.24 -4.15
C PRO A 211 -15.96 20.20 -4.79
N ALA A 212 -14.98 20.69 -4.01
CA ALA A 212 -13.93 21.57 -4.53
C ALA A 212 -12.97 20.80 -5.44
N ALA A 213 -12.61 19.56 -5.07
CA ALA A 213 -11.79 18.67 -5.88
C ALA A 213 -12.47 18.31 -7.21
N ILE A 214 -13.78 18.05 -7.20
CA ILE A 214 -14.56 17.81 -8.44
C ILE A 214 -14.52 19.06 -9.34
N ARG A 215 -14.78 20.25 -8.79
CA ARG A 215 -14.70 21.51 -9.56
C ARG A 215 -13.32 21.73 -10.17
N TRP A 216 -12.27 21.48 -9.38
CA TRP A 216 -10.89 21.55 -9.87
C TRP A 216 -10.62 20.56 -10.99
N LEU A 217 -11.12 19.32 -10.89
CA LEU A 217 -10.90 18.27 -11.88
C LEU A 217 -11.65 18.55 -13.20
N VAL A 218 -12.86 19.11 -13.11
CA VAL A 218 -13.61 19.60 -14.29
C VAL A 218 -12.82 20.72 -14.97
N LYS A 219 -12.39 21.73 -14.21
CA LYS A 219 -11.60 22.85 -14.75
C LYS A 219 -10.29 22.39 -15.39
N TYR A 220 -9.59 21.45 -14.75
CA TYR A 220 -8.36 20.85 -15.27
C TYR A 220 -8.58 20.13 -16.61
N LYS A 221 -9.68 19.37 -16.75
CA LYS A 221 -10.04 18.73 -18.02
C LYS A 221 -10.36 19.75 -19.11
N GLU A 222 -11.05 20.83 -18.77
CA GLU A 222 -11.35 21.91 -19.73
C GLU A 222 -10.09 22.63 -20.20
N GLU A 223 -9.18 22.98 -19.30
CA GLU A 223 -7.88 23.58 -19.63
C GLU A 223 -7.07 22.66 -20.56
N LYS A 224 -7.01 21.36 -20.26
CA LYS A 224 -6.33 20.37 -21.12
C LYS A 224 -6.98 20.24 -22.50
N ARG A 225 -8.30 20.38 -22.60
CA ARG A 225 -8.99 20.37 -23.91
C ARG A 225 -8.64 21.60 -24.73
N LYS A 226 -8.63 22.79 -24.09
CA LYS A 226 -8.23 24.05 -24.73
C LYS A 226 -6.79 24.04 -25.19
N GLU A 227 -5.87 23.51 -24.38
CA GLU A 227 -4.47 23.34 -24.78
C GLU A 227 -4.33 22.43 -26.01
N ALA A 228 -5.08 21.33 -26.07
CA ALA A 228 -5.07 20.43 -27.22
C ALA A 228 -5.67 21.06 -28.48
N GLU A 229 -6.75 21.83 -28.33
CA GLU A 229 -7.38 22.60 -29.42
C GLU A 229 -6.41 23.69 -29.94
N ALA A 230 -5.81 24.48 -29.04
CA ALA A 230 -4.82 25.51 -29.39
C ALA A 230 -3.58 24.93 -30.07
N LYS A 231 -3.10 23.77 -29.62
CA LYS A 231 -1.97 23.08 -30.26
C LYS A 231 -2.30 22.67 -31.71
N LYS A 232 -3.49 22.13 -31.94
CA LYS A 232 -3.96 21.78 -33.30
C LYS A 232 -4.15 23.02 -34.18
N GLU A 233 -4.57 24.14 -33.60
CA GLU A 233 -4.69 25.40 -34.32
C GLU A 233 -3.32 25.93 -34.74
N GLN A 234 -2.35 25.93 -33.82
CA GLN A 234 -0.97 26.32 -34.12
C GLN A 234 -0.35 25.45 -35.23
N GLU A 235 -0.49 24.12 -35.14
CA GLU A 235 0.00 23.19 -36.17
C GLU A 235 -0.61 23.46 -37.56
N ARG A 236 -1.86 23.96 -37.64
CA ARG A 236 -2.48 24.34 -38.92
C ARG A 236 -1.91 25.63 -39.48
N LEU A 237 -1.71 26.64 -38.62
CA LEU A 237 -1.11 27.92 -39.03
C LEU A 237 0.32 27.73 -39.51
N ASP A 238 1.11 26.94 -38.79
CA ASP A 238 2.50 26.63 -39.16
C ASP A 238 2.57 25.89 -40.52
N ALA A 239 1.60 25.00 -40.80
CA ALA A 239 1.51 24.31 -42.09
C ALA A 239 1.10 25.23 -43.25
N GLU A 240 0.15 26.15 -43.01
CA GLU A 240 -0.26 27.16 -44.00
C GLU A 240 0.89 28.12 -44.33
N GLU A 241 1.67 28.53 -43.32
CA GLU A 241 2.88 29.34 -43.50
C GLU A 241 3.96 28.58 -44.31
N GLU A 242 4.13 27.27 -44.07
CA GLU A 242 5.05 26.44 -44.85
C GLU A 242 4.61 26.30 -46.32
N GLU A 243 3.30 26.19 -46.59
CA GLU A 243 2.76 26.17 -47.96
C GLU A 243 2.98 27.50 -48.67
N LEU A 244 2.69 28.63 -48.03
CA LEU A 244 2.93 29.96 -48.59
C LEU A 244 4.42 30.18 -48.93
N MET A 245 5.32 29.74 -48.05
CA MET A 245 6.77 29.79 -48.29
C MET A 245 7.19 28.93 -49.48
N LYS A 246 6.58 27.75 -49.66
CA LYS A 246 6.81 26.89 -50.84
C LYS A 246 6.31 27.57 -52.11
N GLU A 247 5.11 28.14 -52.11
CA GLU A 247 4.55 28.87 -53.25
C GLU A 247 5.37 30.11 -53.61
N GLU A 248 5.87 30.85 -52.62
CA GLU A 248 6.75 32.00 -52.86
C GLU A 248 8.08 31.56 -53.46
N MET A 249 8.68 30.47 -52.96
CA MET A 249 9.89 29.89 -53.51
C MET A 249 9.68 29.39 -54.96
N GLU A 250 8.54 28.76 -55.25
CA GLU A 250 8.14 28.34 -56.60
C GLU A 250 8.02 29.56 -57.53
N ARG A 251 7.31 30.62 -57.10
CA ARG A 251 7.18 31.87 -57.86
C ARG A 251 8.54 32.52 -58.11
N GLU A 252 9.45 32.51 -57.13
CA GLU A 252 10.79 33.06 -57.30
C GLU A 252 11.63 32.24 -58.29
N LYS A 253 11.52 30.90 -58.24
CA LYS A 253 12.14 29.98 -59.22
C LYS A 253 11.60 30.23 -60.63
N GLU A 254 10.28 30.38 -60.79
CA GLU A 254 9.65 30.70 -62.06
C GLU A 254 10.10 32.06 -62.60
N MET A 255 10.14 33.08 -61.74
CA MET A 255 10.59 34.42 -62.10
C MET A 255 12.06 34.38 -62.56
N LYS A 256 12.95 33.71 -61.81
CA LYS A 256 14.36 33.47 -62.20
C LYS A 256 14.47 32.72 -63.53
N LYS A 257 13.61 31.72 -63.78
CA LYS A 257 13.56 30.97 -65.05
C LYS A 257 13.09 31.84 -66.23
N SER A 258 12.09 32.69 -66.01
CA SER A 258 11.60 33.66 -67.01
C SER A 258 12.67 34.71 -67.36
N TYR A 259 13.43 35.18 -66.36
CA TYR A 259 14.53 36.12 -66.53
C TYR A 259 15.67 35.50 -67.35
N ARG A 260 16.04 34.23 -67.07
CA ARG A 260 16.98 33.46 -67.90
C ARG A 260 16.50 33.30 -69.34
N ARG A 261 15.22 32.99 -69.55
CA ARG A 261 14.64 32.86 -70.91
C ARG A 261 14.68 34.18 -71.69
N LYS A 262 14.34 35.32 -71.05
CA LYS A 262 14.43 36.65 -71.66
C LYS A 262 15.88 37.04 -72.00
N ARG A 263 16.85 36.67 -71.17
CA ARG A 263 18.29 36.89 -71.41
C ARG A 263 18.88 35.98 -72.50
N ALA A 264 18.24 34.84 -72.79
CA ALA A 264 18.64 33.90 -73.83
C ALA A 264 18.05 34.21 -75.22
N ALA A 265 17.30 35.31 -75.38
CA ALA A 265 16.90 35.79 -76.70
C ALA A 265 18.16 36.22 -77.50
N PRO A 266 18.33 35.78 -78.76
CA PRO A 266 19.54 36.08 -79.52
C PRO A 266 19.67 37.58 -79.78
N LEU A 267 20.76 38.19 -79.30
CA LEU A 267 21.17 39.52 -79.76
C LEU A 267 21.85 39.39 -81.13
N PRO A 268 21.65 40.34 -82.07
CA PRO A 268 22.27 40.30 -83.38
C PRO A 268 23.79 40.37 -83.22
N SER A 269 24.48 39.40 -83.81
CA SER A 269 25.94 39.33 -83.85
C SER A 269 26.51 40.50 -84.66
N TYR A 270 27.18 41.43 -83.98
CA TYR A 270 28.15 42.33 -84.60
C TYR A 270 29.51 42.08 -83.98
N SER A 271 30.44 41.59 -84.80
CA SER A 271 31.84 41.36 -84.48
C SER A 271 32.61 42.68 -84.47
N GLY A 272 33.39 42.94 -83.44
CA GLY A 272 34.30 44.09 -83.44
C GLY A 272 35.15 44.15 -82.18
N ALA A 273 36.45 43.97 -82.38
CA ALA A 273 37.57 43.91 -81.45
C ALA A 273 37.77 45.11 -80.49
N ALA A 274 38.71 44.87 -79.55
CA ALA A 274 39.56 45.80 -78.80
C ALA A 274 38.95 46.37 -77.50
N GLU A 275 39.42 45.88 -76.34
CA GLU A 275 40.44 46.50 -75.45
C GLU A 275 39.83 47.65 -74.63
N GLU A 276 39.91 47.77 -73.30
CA GLU A 276 41.11 47.76 -72.47
C GLU A 276 40.70 47.98 -70.98
N ARG A 277 41.25 47.16 -70.06
CA ARG A 277 41.85 47.45 -68.71
C ARG A 277 41.04 48.15 -67.58
N VAL A 278 41.51 47.88 -66.34
CA VAL A 278 41.41 48.65 -65.06
C VAL A 278 40.31 48.14 -64.10
N LEU A 279 40.50 47.80 -62.80
CA LEU A 279 41.57 48.01 -61.79
C LEU A 279 41.36 46.97 -60.66
N GLU A 280 42.45 46.48 -60.04
CA GLU A 280 42.40 45.92 -58.68
C GLU A 280 42.51 47.04 -57.64
N VAL A 281 41.71 46.97 -56.55
CA VAL A 281 42.14 47.40 -55.21
C VAL A 281 41.62 46.40 -54.18
N ALA A 282 42.56 45.89 -53.39
CA ALA A 282 42.41 44.96 -52.27
C ALA A 282 41.64 45.54 -51.07
N VAL A 283 41.11 44.68 -50.18
CA VAL A 283 41.49 44.58 -48.75
C VAL A 283 40.86 43.29 -48.16
N ASP A 284 41.74 42.32 -47.90
CA ASP A 284 41.95 41.57 -46.65
C ASP A 284 40.77 41.16 -45.73
N ALA A 285 40.64 39.84 -45.48
CA ALA A 285 41.09 39.22 -44.21
C ALA A 285 40.60 37.76 -44.11
N SER A 286 41.56 36.83 -44.10
CA SER A 286 41.38 35.44 -43.63
C SER A 286 41.34 35.41 -42.09
N PRO A 287 40.87 34.33 -41.44
CA PRO A 287 41.75 33.15 -41.31
C PRO A 287 41.04 31.81 -41.53
N GLN A 288 41.61 31.07 -42.48
CA GLN A 288 42.03 29.67 -42.38
C GLN A 288 41.43 28.83 -41.23
N GLY A 289 40.57 27.90 -41.60
CA GLY A 289 40.40 26.62 -40.90
C GLY A 289 40.76 25.50 -41.89
N GLU A 290 41.73 24.67 -41.52
CA GLU A 290 42.24 23.54 -42.30
C GLU A 290 41.09 22.62 -42.76
N GLU A 291 40.92 22.44 -44.08
CA GLU A 291 40.10 21.35 -44.61
C GLU A 291 40.81 20.03 -44.34
N LYS A 292 40.43 19.37 -43.24
CA LYS A 292 40.68 17.95 -43.02
C LYS A 292 39.93 17.13 -44.09
N PRO A 293 40.49 15.99 -44.53
CA PRO A 293 39.87 15.16 -45.56
C PRO A 293 38.49 14.69 -45.10
N VAL A 294 37.48 14.79 -45.97
CA VAL A 294 36.13 14.29 -45.72
C VAL A 294 36.20 12.76 -45.64
N VAL A 295 36.33 12.25 -44.42
CA VAL A 295 36.20 10.82 -44.12
C VAL A 295 34.71 10.44 -44.30
N PRO A 296 34.38 9.39 -45.05
CA PRO A 296 33.00 8.92 -45.16
C PRO A 296 32.43 8.61 -43.78
N LEU A 297 31.36 9.32 -43.38
CA LEU A 297 30.69 9.08 -42.11
C LEU A 297 30.06 7.68 -42.10
N ASN A 298 30.22 6.95 -41.01
CA ASN A 298 29.64 5.64 -40.81
C ASN A 298 28.14 5.76 -40.49
N THR A 299 27.30 5.71 -41.53
CA THR A 299 25.82 5.74 -41.40
C THR A 299 25.20 4.34 -41.19
N GLY A 300 26.01 3.33 -40.83
CA GLY A 300 25.53 1.98 -40.54
C GLY A 300 24.69 1.88 -39.25
N PRO A 301 23.91 0.81 -39.09
CA PRO A 301 23.13 0.56 -37.87
C PRO A 301 24.04 0.41 -36.63
N TRP A 302 23.58 0.90 -35.48
CA TRP A 302 24.33 0.87 -34.22
C TRP A 302 24.51 -0.56 -33.70
N THR A 303 25.75 -0.99 -33.56
CA THR A 303 26.10 -2.30 -32.98
C THR A 303 26.30 -2.21 -31.47
N ASP A 304 26.27 -3.36 -30.78
CA ASP A 304 26.53 -3.41 -29.33
C ASP A 304 27.96 -2.92 -28.98
N GLU A 305 28.92 -3.11 -29.89
CA GLU A 305 30.28 -2.57 -29.80
C GLU A 305 30.27 -1.04 -29.83
N ASP A 306 29.59 -0.41 -30.78
CA ASP A 306 29.43 1.06 -30.87
C ASP A 306 28.80 1.64 -29.60
N LEU A 307 27.83 0.93 -29.00
CA LEU A 307 27.18 1.34 -27.76
C LEU A 307 28.12 1.23 -26.55
N THR A 308 28.97 0.19 -26.49
CA THR A 308 29.98 0.06 -25.44
C THR A 308 31.08 1.11 -25.57
N GLU A 309 31.50 1.46 -26.78
CA GLU A 309 32.46 2.54 -27.05
C GLU A 309 31.87 3.90 -26.72
N LEU A 310 30.62 4.16 -27.09
CA LEU A 310 29.89 5.37 -26.69
C LEU A 310 29.84 5.51 -25.17
N ALA A 311 29.54 4.43 -24.43
CA ALA A 311 29.53 4.44 -22.98
C ALA A 311 30.91 4.72 -22.36
N LYS A 312 32.00 4.19 -22.95
CA LYS A 312 33.39 4.48 -22.54
C LYS A 312 33.76 5.94 -22.81
N LEU A 313 33.43 6.47 -23.99
CA LEU A 313 33.71 7.85 -24.38
C LEU A 313 32.88 8.86 -23.56
N MET A 314 31.63 8.54 -23.22
CA MET A 314 30.80 9.36 -22.33
C MET A 314 31.36 9.47 -20.91
N LYS A 315 32.08 8.45 -20.42
CA LYS A 315 32.83 8.50 -19.15
C LYS A 315 34.13 9.28 -19.28
N LYS A 316 34.82 9.12 -20.42
CA LYS A 316 36.08 9.83 -20.73
C LYS A 316 35.89 11.35 -20.85
N TYR A 317 34.76 11.78 -21.40
CA TYR A 317 34.40 13.19 -21.55
C TYR A 317 33.15 13.52 -20.70
N PRO A 318 33.32 13.97 -19.44
CA PRO A 318 32.19 14.31 -18.56
C PRO A 318 31.48 15.60 -18.99
N VAL A 319 30.26 15.77 -18.47
CA VAL A 319 29.41 16.94 -18.72
C VAL A 319 30.12 18.21 -18.24
N GLY A 320 30.38 19.15 -19.15
CA GLY A 320 31.11 20.40 -18.87
C GLY A 320 32.33 20.62 -19.77
N THR A 321 32.77 19.62 -20.53
CA THR A 321 33.77 19.81 -21.60
C THR A 321 33.14 20.49 -22.81
N THR A 322 33.70 21.62 -23.23
CA THR A 322 33.38 22.25 -24.52
C THR A 322 33.80 21.28 -25.64
N GLU A 323 32.99 21.16 -26.69
CA GLU A 323 33.20 20.22 -27.82
C GLU A 323 33.11 18.72 -27.47
N ARG A 324 32.48 18.37 -26.33
CA ARG A 324 32.25 16.98 -25.92
C ARG A 324 31.71 16.11 -27.06
N TRP A 325 30.66 16.59 -27.72
CA TRP A 325 29.96 15.79 -28.73
C TRP A 325 30.73 15.68 -30.02
N GLU A 326 31.55 16.67 -30.37
CA GLU A 326 32.41 16.65 -31.54
C GLU A 326 33.54 15.63 -31.37
N LYS A 327 34.17 15.56 -30.19
CA LYS A 327 35.21 14.56 -29.90
C LYS A 327 34.69 13.13 -29.84
N ILE A 328 33.46 12.94 -29.34
CA ILE A 328 32.82 11.62 -29.34
C ILE A 328 32.39 11.22 -30.75
N ALA A 329 31.87 12.17 -31.54
CA ALA A 329 31.48 11.95 -32.93
C ALA A 329 32.66 11.64 -33.85
N GLU A 330 33.78 12.36 -33.70
CA GLU A 330 35.04 12.11 -34.41
C GLU A 330 35.60 10.73 -34.04
N ALA A 331 35.56 10.34 -32.75
CA ALA A 331 36.02 9.03 -32.30
C ALA A 331 35.16 7.86 -32.83
N LEU A 332 33.85 8.05 -33.00
CA LEU A 332 32.93 7.04 -33.54
C LEU A 332 32.76 7.13 -35.07
N ASN A 333 33.41 8.10 -35.73
CA ASN A 333 33.21 8.43 -37.15
C ASN A 333 31.72 8.55 -37.55
N ARG A 334 30.89 9.11 -36.65
CA ARG A 334 29.44 9.31 -36.85
C ARG A 334 29.07 10.78 -36.71
N SER A 335 27.87 11.16 -37.14
CA SER A 335 27.40 12.54 -37.00
C SER A 335 27.10 12.90 -35.54
N VAL A 336 27.33 14.17 -35.17
CA VAL A 336 27.08 14.70 -33.82
C VAL A 336 25.61 14.53 -33.40
N THR A 337 24.69 14.65 -34.36
CA THR A 337 23.23 14.49 -34.15
C THR A 337 22.83 13.06 -33.82
N GLU A 338 23.43 12.05 -34.46
CA GLU A 338 23.17 10.64 -34.15
C GLU A 338 23.74 10.23 -32.79
N VAL A 339 24.97 10.63 -32.50
CA VAL A 339 25.65 10.31 -31.23
C VAL A 339 24.90 10.89 -30.04
N THR A 340 24.43 12.13 -30.14
CA THR A 340 23.64 12.78 -29.07
C THR A 340 22.30 12.10 -28.82
N HIS A 341 21.62 11.64 -29.89
CA HIS A 341 20.37 10.90 -29.80
C HIS A 341 20.57 9.55 -29.08
N PHE A 342 21.56 8.76 -29.50
CA PHE A 342 21.83 7.46 -28.88
C PHE A 342 22.41 7.56 -27.46
N ALA A 343 23.17 8.62 -27.15
CA ALA A 343 23.62 8.88 -25.79
C ALA A 343 22.46 9.18 -24.82
N ARG A 344 21.40 9.85 -25.28
CA ARG A 344 20.16 10.01 -24.48
C ARG A 344 19.46 8.67 -24.30
N LYS A 345 19.32 7.89 -25.38
CA LYS A 345 18.70 6.56 -25.35
C LYS A 345 19.42 5.58 -24.41
N LEU A 346 20.76 5.64 -24.34
CA LEU A 346 21.58 4.87 -23.39
C LEU A 346 21.44 5.35 -21.93
N LYS A 347 21.21 6.64 -21.71
CA LYS A 347 20.98 7.18 -20.36
C LYS A 347 19.61 6.77 -19.82
N ASP A 348 18.62 6.68 -20.70
CA ASP A 348 17.25 6.29 -20.36
C ASP A 348 17.13 4.76 -20.16
N ASN A 349 17.90 3.97 -20.90
CA ASN A 349 18.06 2.53 -20.70
C ASN A 349 19.29 2.22 -19.84
N ALA A 350 19.17 2.33 -18.52
CA ALA A 350 20.25 2.02 -17.57
C ALA A 350 20.82 0.60 -17.77
N PHE A 351 21.89 0.47 -18.57
CA PHE A 351 22.63 -0.76 -18.78
C PHE A 351 23.41 -1.11 -17.50
N ARG A 352 23.08 -2.26 -16.89
CA ARG A 352 23.85 -2.87 -15.80
C ARG A 352 24.99 -3.68 -16.45
N PRO A 353 26.27 -3.33 -16.23
CA PRO A 353 27.38 -4.13 -16.72
C PRO A 353 27.39 -5.48 -16.01
N LEU A 354 27.54 -6.58 -16.75
CA LEU A 354 27.96 -7.86 -16.20
C LEU A 354 29.49 -7.81 -16.07
N GLU A 355 29.99 -7.76 -14.84
CA GLU A 355 31.40 -8.02 -14.54
C GLU A 355 31.64 -9.53 -14.48
N GLY A 356 32.74 -9.98 -15.11
CA GLY A 356 33.49 -11.13 -14.65
C GLY A 356 33.77 -12.23 -15.68
N GLN A 357 34.69 -11.99 -16.61
CA GLN A 357 35.81 -12.91 -16.88
C GLN A 357 36.89 -12.22 -17.73
N GLU A 358 38.06 -12.01 -17.12
CA GLU A 358 39.32 -11.73 -17.82
C GLU A 358 39.97 -13.06 -18.25
N GLY A 359 40.64 -13.06 -19.40
CA GLY A 359 41.72 -14.01 -19.71
C GLY A 359 41.73 -14.61 -21.12
N ASP A 360 42.64 -14.09 -21.95
CA ASP A 360 43.36 -14.73 -23.07
C ASP A 360 42.66 -15.08 -24.40
N GLY A 361 42.98 -14.27 -25.42
CA GLY A 361 43.99 -14.66 -26.43
C GLY A 361 43.63 -15.63 -27.58
N ILE A 362 43.44 -15.04 -28.77
CA ILE A 362 43.92 -15.49 -30.10
C ILE A 362 43.12 -16.56 -30.88
N ALA A 363 42.63 -16.08 -32.05
CA ALA A 363 42.48 -16.73 -33.37
C ALA A 363 41.19 -17.48 -33.78
N LYS A 364 40.57 -16.87 -34.82
CA LYS A 364 40.09 -17.43 -36.10
C LYS A 364 38.72 -18.10 -36.21
N GLU A 365 37.90 -17.50 -37.11
CA GLU A 365 37.31 -18.08 -38.36
C GLU A 365 36.41 -19.33 -38.16
N GLU A 366 35.20 -19.52 -38.69
CA GLU A 366 34.46 -19.00 -39.85
C GLU A 366 33.06 -19.68 -39.83
N GLU A 367 32.05 -19.07 -40.49
CA GLU A 367 30.85 -19.70 -41.15
C GLU A 367 29.89 -20.66 -40.40
N ARG A 368 28.61 -20.89 -40.74
CA ARG A 368 27.53 -20.29 -41.57
C ARG A 368 26.32 -21.28 -41.45
N VAL A 369 25.10 -20.80 -41.75
CA VAL A 369 23.92 -21.54 -42.27
C VAL A 369 22.93 -22.26 -41.31
N GLU A 370 21.75 -21.64 -41.24
CA GLU A 370 20.36 -22.14 -41.37
C GLU A 370 19.81 -23.46 -40.77
N LYS A 371 18.76 -23.26 -39.96
CA LYS A 371 17.40 -23.85 -39.98
C LYS A 371 17.18 -25.23 -40.62
N LYS A 372 16.50 -26.11 -39.86
CA LYS A 372 15.30 -26.81 -40.36
C LYS A 372 14.31 -27.16 -39.24
N LYS A 373 13.04 -26.82 -39.48
CA LYS A 373 11.85 -27.33 -38.75
C LYS A 373 11.61 -28.78 -39.18
N GLU A 374 11.10 -29.62 -38.28
CA GLU A 374 9.99 -30.50 -38.65
C GLU A 374 9.14 -30.91 -37.45
N LYS A 375 7.88 -31.24 -37.75
CA LYS A 375 6.70 -31.34 -36.89
C LYS A 375 6.12 -32.75 -37.03
N THR A 376 5.14 -33.04 -36.18
CA THR A 376 4.11 -34.13 -36.22
C THR A 376 4.48 -35.36 -35.40
N ARG A 377 3.60 -36.04 -34.65
CA ARG A 377 2.15 -35.96 -34.34
C ARG A 377 1.96 -37.06 -33.27
N GLY A 378 1.33 -36.86 -32.10
CA GLY A 378 -0.10 -36.61 -31.88
C GLY A 378 -0.82 -37.92 -31.53
N GLY A 379 -1.32 -38.05 -30.30
CA GLY A 379 -2.17 -39.19 -29.88
C GLY A 379 -2.59 -39.10 -28.42
N LYS A 380 -3.87 -38.73 -28.21
CA LYS A 380 -4.54 -38.51 -26.93
C LYS A 380 -4.87 -39.85 -26.24
N ASN A 381 -5.06 -39.83 -24.91
CA ASN A 381 -6.29 -40.34 -24.29
C ASN A 381 -6.43 -39.83 -22.84
N ASN A 382 -7.68 -39.62 -22.48
CA ASN A 382 -8.21 -38.91 -21.31
C ASN A 382 -8.86 -39.95 -20.40
N ILE A 383 -8.64 -39.95 -19.08
CA ILE A 383 -9.45 -40.68 -18.09
C ILE A 383 -9.72 -39.78 -16.88
N LEU A 384 -10.92 -39.97 -16.37
CA LEU A 384 -11.78 -39.13 -15.53
C LEU A 384 -11.37 -38.96 -14.06
N LEU A 385 -11.81 -37.82 -13.53
CA LEU A 385 -12.35 -37.53 -12.18
C LEU A 385 -12.16 -38.56 -11.05
N ALA A 386 -11.49 -38.13 -9.97
CA ALA A 386 -11.93 -38.38 -8.59
C ALA A 386 -11.29 -37.35 -7.64
N GLU A 387 -12.11 -36.72 -6.80
CA GLU A 387 -11.67 -35.94 -5.62
C GLU A 387 -10.91 -36.83 -4.63
N PRO A 388 -10.09 -36.23 -3.74
CA PRO A 388 -9.92 -36.84 -2.43
C PRO A 388 -10.21 -35.87 -1.28
N THR A 389 -11.13 -36.36 -0.47
CA THR A 389 -11.34 -36.12 0.95
C THR A 389 -10.05 -36.10 1.78
N GLN A 390 -10.12 -35.38 2.90
CA GLN A 390 -9.17 -35.42 4.01
C GLN A 390 -8.91 -36.86 4.48
N ALA A 391 -7.64 -37.28 4.57
CA ALA A 391 -7.11 -38.01 5.72
C ALA A 391 -5.58 -38.19 5.63
N ASN A 392 -4.97 -37.93 6.76
CA ASN A 392 -3.59 -38.12 7.16
C ASN A 392 -3.19 -39.62 7.13
N TYR A 393 -2.02 -39.98 6.58
CA TYR A 393 -1.15 -41.06 7.07
C TYR A 393 0.23 -40.92 6.42
N GLY A 394 1.28 -40.82 7.24
CA GLY A 394 2.66 -40.93 6.77
C GLY A 394 3.07 -42.39 6.62
N ILE A 395 3.89 -42.69 5.61
CA ILE A 395 4.80 -43.84 5.57
C ILE A 395 6.10 -43.43 4.87
N GLU A 396 7.20 -43.91 5.43
CA GLU A 396 8.59 -43.75 5.07
C GLU A 396 8.97 -44.42 3.74
N GLY A 397 9.93 -43.80 3.04
CA GLY A 397 11.02 -44.45 2.32
C GLY A 397 10.72 -45.36 1.12
N VAL A 398 10.80 -44.79 -0.10
CA VAL A 398 11.42 -45.47 -1.26
C VAL A 398 12.18 -44.41 -2.07
N GLU A 399 13.50 -44.58 -2.17
CA GLU A 399 14.38 -43.83 -3.05
C GLU A 399 14.20 -44.33 -4.49
N GLU A 400 13.80 -43.44 -5.41
CA GLU A 400 13.95 -43.67 -6.84
C GLU A 400 14.39 -42.36 -7.51
N GLN A 401 15.57 -42.41 -8.13
CA GLN A 401 16.32 -41.25 -8.60
C GLN A 401 15.90 -40.87 -10.02
N THR A 402 15.54 -39.60 -10.24
CA THR A 402 15.49 -38.96 -11.56
C THR A 402 16.34 -37.68 -11.56
N PRO A 403 17.01 -37.33 -12.68
CA PRO A 403 18.08 -36.34 -12.68
C PRO A 403 17.53 -34.93 -12.90
N GLY A 404 17.81 -34.02 -11.97
CA GLY A 404 17.70 -32.56 -12.23
C GLY A 404 17.05 -31.70 -11.15
N SER A 405 16.51 -32.25 -10.06
CA SER A 405 15.95 -31.45 -8.95
C SER A 405 15.92 -32.20 -7.63
N CYS A 406 17.07 -32.45 -7.00
CA CYS A 406 17.11 -33.01 -5.64
C CYS A 406 18.43 -32.69 -4.95
N GLY A 407 18.47 -31.60 -4.17
CA GLY A 407 19.61 -31.28 -3.31
C GLY A 407 19.20 -30.69 -1.96
N TRP A 408 17.90 -30.67 -1.66
CA TRP A 408 17.30 -30.10 -0.45
C TRP A 408 16.43 -31.16 0.21
N THR A 409 16.83 -31.61 1.38
CA THR A 409 16.00 -32.49 2.22
C THR A 409 14.87 -31.69 2.87
N GLN A 410 13.78 -32.37 3.22
CA GLN A 410 12.66 -31.73 3.95
C GLN A 410 13.12 -31.13 5.29
N LYS A 411 14.13 -31.74 5.93
CA LYS A 411 14.75 -31.23 7.15
C LYS A 411 15.50 -29.92 6.91
N GLN A 412 16.30 -29.84 5.83
CA GLN A 412 17.01 -28.62 5.42
C GLN A 412 16.03 -27.49 5.03
N GLN A 413 14.94 -27.84 4.35
CA GLN A 413 13.88 -26.91 3.98
C GLN A 413 13.20 -26.32 5.24
N LYS A 414 12.86 -27.17 6.22
CA LYS A 414 12.26 -26.72 7.49
C LYS A 414 13.21 -25.85 8.32
N SER A 415 14.51 -26.15 8.34
CA SER A 415 15.51 -25.28 8.98
C SER A 415 15.64 -23.94 8.27
N LEU A 416 15.60 -23.90 6.93
CA LEU A 416 15.65 -22.67 6.15
C LEU A 416 14.43 -21.77 6.45
N GLU A 417 13.23 -22.34 6.48
CA GLU A 417 11.99 -21.62 6.80
C GLU A 417 12.01 -21.06 8.23
N THR A 418 12.47 -21.85 9.20
CA THR A 418 12.62 -21.42 10.59
C THR A 418 13.63 -20.28 10.71
N ALA A 419 14.79 -20.39 10.05
CA ALA A 419 15.81 -19.35 10.05
C ALA A 419 15.33 -18.05 9.36
N LEU A 420 14.55 -18.15 8.29
CA LEU A 420 13.96 -17.00 7.59
C LEU A 420 12.93 -16.26 8.45
N ALA A 421 12.19 -16.97 9.31
CA ALA A 421 11.26 -16.40 10.26
C ALA A 421 11.98 -15.69 11.41
N CYS A 422 13.09 -16.26 11.91
CA CYS A 422 13.89 -15.66 12.99
C CYS A 422 14.69 -14.43 12.55
N TYR A 423 15.23 -14.44 11.32
CA TYR A 423 16.06 -13.35 10.80
C TYR A 423 15.30 -12.58 9.71
N THR A 424 14.64 -11.49 10.11
CA THR A 424 13.86 -10.61 9.21
C THR A 424 14.76 -9.65 8.40
N LYS A 425 14.20 -8.97 7.40
CA LYS A 425 14.92 -8.10 6.45
C LYS A 425 15.39 -6.80 7.13
N GLY A 426 16.54 -6.83 7.80
CA GLY A 426 17.13 -5.63 8.43
C GLY A 426 18.56 -5.76 8.97
N CYS A 427 19.12 -6.98 9.03
CA CYS A 427 20.49 -7.22 9.51
C CYS A 427 21.46 -7.46 8.33
N SER A 428 22.62 -6.78 8.34
CA SER A 428 23.69 -6.92 7.34
C SER A 428 24.25 -8.36 7.24
N GLU A 429 24.18 -9.14 8.31
CA GLU A 429 24.67 -10.53 8.39
C GLU A 429 23.57 -11.60 8.24
N ARG A 430 22.37 -11.22 7.78
CA ARG A 430 21.20 -12.11 7.73
C ARG A 430 21.48 -13.46 7.09
N TRP A 431 22.10 -13.44 5.91
CA TRP A 431 22.31 -14.65 5.11
C TRP A 431 23.40 -15.56 5.67
N GLU A 432 24.39 -15.00 6.39
CA GLU A 432 25.41 -15.79 7.10
C GLU A 432 24.80 -16.54 8.28
N ARG A 433 23.91 -15.88 9.04
CA ARG A 433 23.18 -16.51 10.15
C ARG A 433 22.19 -17.57 9.67
N ILE A 434 21.54 -17.34 8.52
CA ILE A 434 20.68 -18.34 7.89
C ILE A 434 21.49 -19.55 7.41
N ALA A 435 22.62 -19.35 6.75
CA ALA A 435 23.49 -20.44 6.30
C ALA A 435 23.99 -21.29 7.47
N LYS A 436 24.36 -20.66 8.59
CA LYS A 436 24.79 -21.39 9.81
C LYS A 436 23.68 -22.25 10.43
N ALA A 437 22.42 -21.91 10.20
CA ALA A 437 21.27 -22.65 10.73
C ALA A 437 20.80 -23.81 9.82
N VAL A 438 21.28 -23.87 8.56
CA VAL A 438 20.93 -24.92 7.60
C VAL A 438 22.12 -25.87 7.43
N PRO A 439 22.00 -27.16 7.78
CA PRO A 439 23.10 -28.11 7.70
C PRO A 439 23.52 -28.34 6.23
N ASP A 440 24.83 -28.33 5.98
CA ASP A 440 25.47 -28.66 4.70
C ASP A 440 25.04 -27.79 3.51
N LYS A 441 24.67 -26.52 3.75
CA LYS A 441 24.31 -25.57 2.69
C LYS A 441 25.02 -24.23 2.82
N THR A 442 25.47 -23.70 1.68
CA THR A 442 26.13 -22.41 1.62
C THR A 442 25.12 -21.26 1.62
N LYS A 443 25.62 -20.05 1.90
CA LYS A 443 24.86 -18.80 1.81
C LYS A 443 24.20 -18.63 0.43
N GLU A 444 24.92 -18.98 -0.63
CA GLU A 444 24.47 -18.85 -2.02
C GLU A 444 23.35 -19.83 -2.36
N GLU A 445 23.48 -21.09 -1.92
CA GLU A 445 22.45 -22.10 -2.11
C GLU A 445 21.16 -21.74 -1.38
N CYS A 446 21.25 -21.21 -0.15
CA CYS A 446 20.09 -20.71 0.60
C CYS A 446 19.39 -19.55 -0.12
N MET A 447 20.17 -18.59 -0.66
CA MET A 447 19.61 -17.47 -1.43
C MET A 447 18.93 -17.93 -2.73
N MET A 448 19.57 -18.83 -3.48
CA MET A 448 19.00 -19.41 -4.70
C MET A 448 17.71 -20.18 -4.42
N ARG A 449 17.66 -20.94 -3.33
CA ARG A 449 16.45 -21.68 -2.92
C ARG A 449 15.31 -20.73 -2.56
N VAL A 450 15.58 -19.66 -1.82
CA VAL A 450 14.57 -18.64 -1.47
C VAL A 450 14.05 -17.91 -2.72
N LYS A 451 14.94 -17.59 -3.67
CA LYS A 451 14.56 -16.99 -4.95
C LYS A 451 13.62 -17.92 -5.73
N TYR A 452 14.00 -19.19 -5.86
CA TYR A 452 13.19 -20.21 -6.51
C TYR A 452 11.79 -20.36 -5.86
N LEU A 453 11.72 -20.43 -4.53
CA LEU A 453 10.43 -20.49 -3.81
C LEU A 453 9.59 -19.24 -4.03
N SER A 454 10.21 -18.05 -4.04
CA SER A 454 9.51 -16.81 -4.34
C SER A 454 8.93 -16.80 -5.76
N ASP A 455 9.64 -17.36 -6.74
CA ASP A 455 9.18 -17.39 -8.12
C ASP A 455 8.08 -18.44 -8.33
N LEU A 456 8.13 -19.56 -7.61
CA LEU A 456 7.02 -20.52 -7.55
C LEU A 456 5.74 -19.92 -6.95
N VAL A 457 5.85 -19.16 -5.86
CA VAL A 457 4.69 -18.50 -5.23
C VAL A 457 4.08 -17.46 -6.17
N LYS A 458 4.91 -16.65 -6.84
CA LYS A 458 4.42 -15.70 -7.87
C LYS A 458 3.71 -16.42 -9.00
N LYS A 459 4.28 -17.52 -9.51
CA LYS A 459 3.68 -18.31 -10.58
C LYS A 459 2.34 -18.92 -10.17
N LYS A 460 2.24 -19.45 -8.94
CA LYS A 460 0.96 -19.92 -8.39
C LYS A 460 -0.08 -18.81 -8.31
N LYS A 461 0.31 -17.64 -7.82
CA LYS A 461 -0.59 -16.48 -7.73
C LYS A 461 -1.08 -16.03 -9.10
N GLN A 462 -0.20 -16.00 -10.10
CA GLN A 462 -0.57 -15.67 -11.49
C GLN A 462 -1.55 -16.69 -12.07
N MET A 463 -1.31 -17.99 -11.88
CA MET A 463 -2.24 -19.02 -12.34
C MET A 463 -3.59 -18.94 -11.63
N GLU A 464 -3.61 -18.59 -10.34
CA GLU A 464 -4.84 -18.39 -9.58
C GLU A 464 -5.60 -17.14 -10.05
N GLU A 465 -4.90 -16.03 -10.30
CA GLU A 465 -5.47 -14.81 -10.90
C GLU A 465 -6.02 -15.07 -12.31
N GLU A 466 -5.31 -15.84 -13.13
CA GLU A 466 -5.76 -16.26 -14.47
C GLU A 466 -6.99 -17.16 -14.39
N LYS A 467 -7.02 -18.10 -13.43
CA LYS A 467 -8.18 -18.97 -13.21
C LYS A 467 -9.41 -18.18 -12.76
N MET A 468 -9.23 -17.25 -11.82
CA MET A 468 -10.30 -16.34 -11.37
C MET A 468 -10.81 -15.45 -12.50
N ARG A 469 -9.94 -15.01 -13.41
CA ARG A 469 -10.33 -14.23 -14.60
C ARG A 469 -11.11 -15.11 -15.59
N ALA A 470 -10.66 -16.33 -15.84
CA ALA A 470 -11.32 -17.27 -16.75
C ALA A 470 -12.70 -17.71 -16.23
N GLU A 471 -12.90 -17.82 -14.92
CA GLU A 471 -14.20 -18.13 -14.31
C GLU A 471 -15.20 -16.95 -14.38
N GLN A 472 -14.73 -15.71 -14.61
CA GLN A 472 -15.58 -14.51 -14.71
C GLN A 472 -16.06 -14.21 -16.14
N GLU A 473 -15.39 -14.72 -17.17
CA GLU A 473 -15.77 -14.51 -18.58
C GLU A 473 -17.10 -15.17 -19.01
N PRO A 474 -17.49 -16.39 -18.59
CA PRO A 474 -18.75 -16.99 -19.04
C PRO A 474 -20.00 -16.31 -18.47
N THR A 475 -19.89 -15.65 -17.31
CA THR A 475 -21.02 -14.97 -16.64
C THR A 475 -21.44 -13.69 -17.38
N GLN A 476 -20.49 -12.99 -18.00
CA GLN A 476 -20.71 -11.74 -18.74
C GLN A 476 -21.34 -11.97 -20.13
N LEU A 477 -21.18 -13.17 -20.71
CA LEU A 477 -21.78 -13.55 -21.99
C LEU A 477 -23.26 -13.94 -21.85
N ASN A 478 -23.63 -14.62 -20.75
CA ASN A 478 -25.02 -14.94 -20.47
C ASN A 478 -25.86 -13.69 -20.13
N GLU A 479 -25.34 -12.76 -19.32
CA GLU A 479 -26.06 -11.50 -19.02
C GLU A 479 -26.29 -10.62 -20.26
N LYS A 480 -25.38 -10.68 -21.26
CA LYS A 480 -25.58 -9.95 -22.52
C LYS A 480 -26.66 -10.57 -23.39
N GLN A 481 -26.72 -11.89 -23.52
CA GLN A 481 -27.76 -12.57 -24.30
C GLN A 481 -29.16 -12.42 -23.66
N ASP A 482 -29.24 -12.41 -22.33
CA ASP A 482 -30.50 -12.18 -21.62
C ASP A 482 -30.98 -10.72 -21.77
N SER A 483 -30.06 -9.75 -21.83
CA SER A 483 -30.40 -8.33 -22.04
C SER A 483 -30.86 -7.99 -23.48
N GLU A 484 -30.33 -8.69 -24.49
CA GLU A 484 -30.73 -8.47 -25.89
C GLU A 484 -32.09 -9.12 -26.21
N THR A 485 -32.44 -10.23 -25.54
CA THR A 485 -33.73 -10.92 -25.76
C THR A 485 -34.93 -10.09 -25.26
N ILE A 486 -34.75 -9.31 -24.19
CA ILE A 486 -35.82 -8.49 -23.58
C ILE A 486 -36.15 -7.24 -24.40
N GLN A 487 -35.29 -6.80 -25.33
CA GLN A 487 -35.56 -5.62 -26.17
C GLN A 487 -36.29 -5.96 -27.48
N THR A 488 -36.54 -7.23 -27.79
CA THR A 488 -37.15 -7.68 -29.06
C THR A 488 -38.54 -8.35 -28.91
N THR A 489 -39.14 -8.30 -27.73
CA THR A 489 -40.54 -8.71 -27.47
C THR A 489 -41.31 -7.55 -26.89
#